data_AF-A0A9E5Y9T0-F1
#
_entry.id   AF-A0A9E5Y9T0-F1
#
_cell.length_a   1.000
_cell.length_b   1.000
_cell.length_c   1.000
_cell.angle_alpha   90.00
_cell.angle_beta   90.00
_cell.angle_gamma   90.00
#
_symmetry.space_group_name_H-M   'P 1'
#
loop_
_entity.id
_entity.type
_entity.pdbx_description
1 polymer ?
#
loop_
_entity_poly.entity_id
_entity_poly.type
_entity_poly.pdbx_seq_one_letter_code
_entity_poly.pdbx_strand_id
1 'polypeptide(L)' 'MKIPAIILTNGFGQTLAFIKSKNKKVYKILYARIADYLKSNSTLYIKILDDKDLLEWVIFRNLTGLKDLLRE' A
#
# COMPACT_ATOMS: atom_id res chain seq x y z
N MET A 1 8.23 5.73 -16.04
CA MET A 1 7.99 4.91 -14.82
C MET A 1 6.51 4.56 -14.79
N LYS A 2 6.12 3.27 -14.86
CA LYS A 2 4.72 2.84 -15.11
C LYS A 2 3.90 2.55 -13.82
N ILE A 3 4.45 2.83 -12.64
CA ILE A 3 3.84 2.46 -11.35
C ILE A 3 2.42 3.03 -11.17
N PRO A 4 2.14 4.33 -11.44
CA PRO A 4 0.78 4.84 -11.33
C PRO A 4 -0.22 4.10 -12.23
N ALA A 5 0.17 3.77 -13.47
CA ALA A 5 -0.65 2.99 -14.38
C ALA A 5 -0.93 1.57 -13.84
N ILE A 6 0.08 0.90 -13.26
CA ILE A 6 -0.07 -0.44 -12.66
C ILE A 6 -0.98 -0.39 -11.42
N ILE A 7 -0.93 0.68 -10.63
CA ILE A 7 -1.85 0.90 -9.51
C ILE A 7 -3.30 0.98 -10.02
N LEU A 8 -3.53 1.72 -11.11
CA LEU A 8 -4.86 1.87 -11.68
C LEU A 8 -5.39 0.57 -12.29
N THR A 9 -4.54 -0.26 -12.91
CA THR A 9 -4.97 -1.51 -13.55
C THR A 9 -5.10 -2.68 -12.59
N ASN A 10 -4.16 -2.82 -11.63
CA ASN A 10 -4.03 -4.02 -10.79
C ASN A 10 -4.39 -3.75 -9.32
N GLY A 11 -4.62 -2.49 -8.97
CA GLY A 11 -4.85 -2.06 -7.61
C GLY A 11 -3.56 -1.83 -6.82
N PHE A 12 -3.71 -1.09 -5.72
CA PHE A 12 -2.59 -0.64 -4.90
C PHE A 12 -1.88 -1.79 -4.18
N GLY A 13 -2.63 -2.71 -3.56
CA GLY A 13 -2.05 -3.84 -2.81
C GLY A 13 -1.22 -4.78 -3.68
N GLN A 14 -1.73 -5.17 -4.85
CA GLN A 14 -0.97 -6.02 -5.79
C GLN A 14 0.28 -5.31 -6.30
N THR A 15 0.19 -4.00 -6.56
CA THR A 15 1.34 -3.20 -6.99
C THR A 15 2.42 -3.13 -5.90
N LEU A 16 2.03 -2.96 -4.64
CA LEU A 16 2.97 -2.97 -3.51
C LEU A 16 3.65 -4.33 -3.34
N ALA A 17 2.90 -5.44 -3.47
CA ALA A 17 3.46 -6.79 -3.44
C ALA A 17 4.46 -7.00 -4.58
N PHE A 18 4.13 -6.55 -5.79
CA PHE A 18 5.03 -6.58 -6.93
C PHE A 18 6.33 -5.79 -6.65
N ILE A 19 6.23 -4.55 -6.17
CA ILE A 19 7.40 -3.72 -5.83
C ILE A 19 8.27 -4.42 -4.78
N LYS A 20 7.65 -4.93 -3.70
CA LYS A 20 8.35 -5.60 -2.60
C LYS A 20 9.06 -6.89 -3.04
N SER A 21 8.49 -7.62 -4.01
CA SER A 21 9.10 -8.84 -4.58
C SER A 21 10.37 -8.59 -5.39
N LYS A 22 10.63 -7.35 -5.85
CA LYS A 22 11.80 -7.05 -6.70
C LYS A 22 13.04 -6.83 -5.85
N ASN A 23 14.07 -7.65 -6.06
CA ASN A 23 15.37 -7.48 -5.42
C ASN A 23 16.27 -6.44 -6.12
N LYS A 24 15.75 -5.25 -6.43
CA LYS A 24 16.59 -4.12 -6.89
C LYS A 24 16.46 -2.95 -5.92
N LYS A 25 17.58 -2.26 -5.65
CA LYS A 25 17.66 -1.13 -4.70
C LYS A 25 16.61 -0.05 -4.97
N VAL A 26 16.36 0.27 -6.23
CA VAL A 26 15.36 1.28 -6.63
C VAL A 26 13.95 0.93 -6.15
N TYR A 27 13.53 -0.34 -6.22
CA TYR A 27 12.21 -0.76 -5.76
C TYR A 27 12.10 -0.75 -4.23
N LYS A 28 13.19 -1.09 -3.53
CA LYS A 28 13.26 -1.00 -2.06
C LYS A 28 13.12 0.46 -1.60
N ILE A 29 13.85 1.38 -2.23
CA ILE A 29 13.75 2.83 -1.94
C ILE A 29 12.34 3.33 -2.24
N LEU A 30 11.78 2.95 -3.39
CA LEU A 30 10.43 3.36 -3.78
C LEU A 30 9.38 2.89 -2.75
N TYR A 31 9.43 1.62 -2.34
CA TYR A 31 8.53 1.08 -1.33
C TYR A 31 8.65 1.83 0.00
N ALA A 32 9.89 2.06 0.47
CA ALA A 32 10.15 2.82 1.69
C ALA A 32 9.59 4.25 1.61
N ARG A 33 9.81 4.96 0.51
CA ARG A 33 9.29 6.32 0.32
C ARG A 33 7.76 6.38 0.30
N ILE A 34 7.10 5.39 -0.30
CA ILE A 34 5.64 5.30 -0.25
C ILE A 34 5.16 5.07 1.19
N ALA A 35 5.81 4.16 1.92
CA ALA A 35 5.48 3.89 3.32
C ALA A 35 5.70 5.13 4.21
N ASP A 36 6.85 5.80 4.08
CA ASP A 36 7.18 7.03 4.82
C ASP A 36 6.16 8.13 4.53
N TYR A 37 5.80 8.32 3.25
CA TYR A 37 4.80 9.30 2.87
C TYR A 37 3.45 9.00 3.54
N LEU A 38 2.99 7.74 3.50
CA LEU A 38 1.70 7.33 4.09
C LEU A 38 1.68 7.36 5.63
N LYS A 39 2.85 7.29 6.27
CA LYS A 39 3.01 7.51 7.72
C LYS A 39 3.18 9.00 8.08
N SER A 40 3.51 9.86 7.13
CA SER A 40 3.77 11.27 7.38
C SER A 40 2.50 12.07 7.72
N ASN A 41 2.69 13.20 8.40
CA ASN A 41 1.60 14.13 8.70
C ASN A 41 1.05 14.88 7.49
N SER A 42 1.72 14.78 6.34
CA SER A 42 1.39 15.47 5.09
C SER A 42 0.34 14.75 4.24
N THR A 43 -0.20 13.63 4.73
CA THR A 43 -1.23 12.85 4.03
C THR A 43 -2.62 13.41 4.30
N LEU A 44 -3.37 13.64 3.23
CA LEU A 44 -4.65 14.35 3.29
C LEU A 44 -5.82 13.48 3.76
N TYR A 45 -5.81 12.16 3.48
CA TYR A 45 -6.99 11.31 3.71
C TYR A 45 -6.69 9.90 4.23
N ILE A 46 -5.50 9.35 3.94
CA ILE A 46 -5.14 7.98 4.30
C ILE A 46 -3.86 8.02 5.12
N LYS A 47 -4.00 7.77 6.43
CA LYS A 47 -2.89 7.60 7.36
C LYS A 47 -2.77 6.16 7.80
N ILE A 48 -1.55 5.64 7.78
CA ILE A 48 -1.22 4.40 8.46
C ILE A 48 -1.10 4.74 9.95
N LEU A 49 -2.03 4.22 10.75
CA LEU A 49 -2.15 4.52 12.19
C LEU A 49 -1.44 3.51 13.09
N ASP A 50 -0.91 2.42 12.53
CA ASP A 50 -0.16 1.42 13.29
C ASP A 50 1.26 1.24 12.76
N ASP A 51 2.06 0.47 13.49
CA ASP A 51 3.46 0.23 13.15
C ASP A 51 3.69 -0.94 12.17
N LYS A 52 2.62 -1.44 11.54
CA LYS A 52 2.73 -2.55 10.58
C LYS A 52 3.45 -2.12 9.32
N ASP A 53 3.93 -3.14 8.61
CA ASP A 53 4.39 -2.98 7.24
C ASP A 53 3.25 -2.50 6.34
N LEU A 54 3.56 -1.61 5.40
CA LEU A 54 2.58 -1.00 4.49
C LEU A 54 1.71 -2.04 3.77
N LEU A 55 2.32 -3.11 3.25
CA LEU A 55 1.58 -4.14 2.51
C LEU A 55 0.62 -4.92 3.43
N GLU A 56 1.07 -5.24 4.64
CA GLU A 56 0.24 -5.91 5.65
C GLU A 56 -0.96 -5.03 6.04
N TRP A 57 -0.72 -3.73 6.26
CA TRP A 57 -1.78 -2.77 6.55
C TRP A 57 -2.81 -2.68 5.41
N VAL A 58 -2.36 -2.66 4.15
CA VAL A 58 -3.26 -2.64 2.99
C VAL A 58 -4.10 -3.92 2.90
N ILE A 59 -3.51 -5.09 3.14
CA ILE A 59 -4.25 -6.36 3.15
C ILE A 59 -5.31 -6.36 4.25
N PHE A 60 -4.95 -5.90 5.46
CA PHE A 60 -5.88 -5.84 6.58
C PHE A 60 -7.08 -4.92 6.28
N ARG A 61 -6.84 -3.72 5.74
CA ARG A 61 -7.92 -2.78 5.39
C ARG A 61 -8.87 -3.35 4.34
N ASN A 62 -8.35 -4.09 3.36
CA ASN A 62 -9.19 -4.76 2.36
C ASN A 62 -10.11 -5.81 2.99
N LEU A 63 -9.60 -6.58 3.95
CA LEU A 63 -10.37 -7.59 4.67
C LEU A 63 -11.44 -7.00 5.60
N THR A 64 -11.17 -5.85 6.22
CA THR A 64 -12.18 -5.16 7.04
C THR A 64 -13.33 -4.67 6.18
N GLY A 65 -13.05 -4.02 5.05
CA GLY A 65 -14.11 -3.58 4.12
C GLY A 65 -14.97 -4.75 3.60
N LEU A 66 -14.35 -5.92 3.35
CA LEU A 66 -15.08 -7.13 2.98
C LEU A 66 -15.98 -7.63 4.11
N LYS A 67 -15.54 -7.58 5.37
CA LYS A 67 -16.35 -7.98 6.53
C LYS A 67 -17.53 -7.05 6.75
N ASP A 68 -17.35 -5.76 6.51
CA ASP A 68 -18.42 -4.77 6.62
C ASP A 68 -19.48 -5.02 5.53
N LEU A 69 -19.06 -5.34 4.30
CA LEU A 69 -19.97 -5.68 3.19
C LEU A 69 -20.74 -7.00 3.39
N LEU A 70 -20.17 -7.97 4.14
CA LEU A 70 -20.81 -9.25 4.44
C LEU A 70 -21.75 -9.21 5.66
N ARG A 71 -21.84 -8.05 6.33
CA ARG A 71 -22.72 -7.81 7.48
C ARG A 71 -23.98 -7.01 7.12
N GLU A 72 -24.09 -6.55 5.87
CA GLU A 72 -25.30 -5.97 5.27
C GLU A 72 -26.08 -7.05 4.49
#